data_AF-A0AA35KCR8-F1
#
_entry.id   AF-A0AA35KCR8-F1
#
_cell.length_a   1.000
_cell.length_b   1.000
_cell.length_c   1.000
_cell.angle_alpha   90.00
_cell.angle_beta   90.00
_cell.angle_gamma   90.00
#
_symmetry.space_group_name_H-M   'P 1'
#
loop_
_entity.id
_entity.type
_entity.pdbx_description
1 polymer ?
#
loop_
_entity_poly.entity_id
_entity_poly.type
_entity_poly.pdbx_seq_one_letter_code
_entity_poly.pdbx_strand_id
1 'polypeptide(L)'
;MKTLKNFFYSQLDTVLSETPKEDKIILPGDFNARVGRDFDLWPGTIGKGVGKSNQNGILLLTICAVHNLAITNTLFRQKNKFKTSWRHPQSNHWHLLDYVIVCAKDRRDVLLTRAMASADNCWTDQRLIQSTMAIKITPQRRLQGRKPRHKMNTQALQDPIKRDCFQMTLKDNSELLSEFPDNIKEHWTKLKTSIIAACEQTIGYQTKKHQDWFDENDSEIERMIDKKRKAFQIWQRDRNCATKKKTYANAKAEVQRRTRELKNTWWIKKLKRSST
;
A
#
# COMPACT_ATOMS: atom_id res chain seq x y z
N MET A 1 18.41 31.39 -23.94
CA MET A 1 18.83 30.34 -22.96
C MET A 1 18.74 30.76 -21.49
N LYS A 2 19.17 31.96 -21.07
CA LYS A 2 19.08 32.40 -19.64
C LYS A 2 17.66 32.37 -19.07
N THR A 3 16.65 32.72 -19.87
CA THR A 3 15.22 32.71 -19.49
C THR A 3 14.67 31.31 -19.24
N LEU A 4 14.93 30.34 -20.13
CA LEU A 4 14.43 28.97 -19.99
C LEU A 4 15.00 28.27 -18.75
N LYS A 5 16.29 28.48 -18.48
CA LYS A 5 16.95 27.93 -17.29
C LYS A 5 16.33 28.47 -16.00
N ASN A 6 16.18 29.79 -15.90
CA ASN A 6 15.59 30.42 -14.72
C ASN A 6 14.15 29.97 -14.52
N PHE A 7 13.41 29.79 -15.62
CA PHE A 7 12.05 29.26 -15.59
C PHE A 7 11.99 27.83 -15.05
N PHE A 8 12.87 26.93 -15.49
CA PHE A 8 12.95 25.56 -14.94
C PHE A 8 13.19 25.57 -13.42
N TYR A 9 14.19 26.31 -12.96
CA TYR A 9 14.52 26.36 -11.54
C TYR A 9 13.43 27.06 -10.71
N SER A 10 12.72 28.04 -11.27
CA SER A 10 11.55 28.65 -10.64
C SER A 10 10.38 27.66 -10.52
N GLN A 11 10.11 26.86 -11.55
CA GLN A 11 9.07 25.83 -11.48
C GLN A 11 9.42 24.73 -10.47
N LEU A 12 10.68 24.31 -10.44
CA LEU A 12 11.16 23.34 -9.47
C LEU A 12 10.97 23.86 -8.04
N ASP A 13 11.28 25.14 -7.79
CA ASP A 13 11.07 25.81 -6.51
C ASP A 13 9.59 25.84 -6.10
N THR A 14 8.69 26.15 -7.03
CA THR A 14 7.24 26.11 -6.81
C THR A 14 6.76 24.71 -6.42
N VAL A 15 7.12 23.69 -7.21
CA VAL A 15 6.70 22.30 -6.95
C VAL A 15 7.21 21.81 -5.60
N LEU A 16 8.46 22.13 -5.25
CA LEU A 16 9.02 21.77 -3.94
C LEU A 16 8.32 22.48 -2.79
N SER A 17 7.91 23.74 -2.98
CA SER A 17 7.18 24.53 -1.98
C SER A 17 5.75 24.02 -1.75
N GLU A 18 5.09 23.55 -2.82
CA GLU A 18 3.73 23.00 -2.76
C GLU A 18 3.69 21.57 -2.22
N THR A 19 4.81 20.84 -2.27
CA THR A 19 4.88 19.46 -1.79
C THR A 19 4.77 19.42 -0.26
N PRO A 20 3.88 18.59 0.32
CA PRO A 20 3.73 18.46 1.76
C PRO A 20 5.06 18.09 2.45
N LYS A 21 5.31 18.72 3.60
CA LYS A 21 6.55 18.48 4.36
C LYS A 21 6.63 17.07 4.93
N GLU A 22 5.53 16.34 5.02
CA GLU A 22 5.45 14.96 5.51
C GLU A 22 5.93 13.97 4.44
N ASP A 23 5.78 14.32 3.17
CA ASP A 23 6.11 13.45 2.05
C ASP A 23 7.62 13.25 1.91
N LYS A 24 7.98 12.13 1.30
CA LYS A 24 9.36 11.79 0.94
C LYS A 24 9.58 12.20 -0.51
N ILE A 25 10.58 13.05 -0.75
CA ILE A 25 10.93 13.53 -2.08
C ILE A 25 12.17 12.79 -2.56
N ILE A 26 12.13 12.31 -3.80
CA ILE A 26 13.28 11.75 -4.52
C ILE A 26 13.30 12.40 -5.90
N LEU A 27 14.37 13.13 -6.22
CA LEU A 27 14.59 13.77 -7.51
C LEU A 27 15.79 13.13 -8.21
N PRO A 28 15.56 12.20 -9.15
CA PRO A 28 16.59 11.70 -10.05
C PRO A 28 16.65 12.52 -11.33
N GLY A 29 17.84 12.74 -11.88
CA GLY A 29 17.97 13.27 -13.24
C GLY A 29 19.30 13.95 -13.54
N ASP A 30 19.48 14.32 -14.81
CA ASP A 30 20.55 15.19 -15.28
C ASP A 30 20.14 16.65 -15.08
N PHE A 31 20.83 17.35 -14.18
CA PHE A 31 20.59 18.77 -13.91
C PHE A 31 21.54 19.68 -14.68
N ASN A 32 22.44 19.09 -15.50
CA ASN A 32 23.52 19.76 -16.20
C ASN A 32 24.33 20.67 -15.25
N ALA A 33 24.51 20.20 -14.03
CA ALA A 33 25.03 20.96 -12.90
C ALA A 33 26.27 20.28 -12.35
N ARG A 34 27.31 21.04 -12.02
CA ARG A 34 28.48 20.55 -11.27
C ARG A 34 28.47 21.23 -9.93
N VAL A 35 28.32 20.46 -8.85
CA VAL A 35 28.20 21.00 -7.48
C VAL A 35 29.54 21.10 -6.74
N GLY A 36 30.62 20.60 -7.34
CA GLY A 36 31.97 20.77 -6.81
C GLY A 36 32.27 20.00 -5.53
N ARG A 37 33.19 20.55 -4.72
CA ARG A 37 33.73 19.94 -3.50
C ARG A 37 33.57 20.81 -2.25
N ASP A 38 32.90 21.95 -2.38
CA ASP A 38 32.86 23.00 -1.36
C ASP A 38 31.82 22.67 -0.27
N PHE A 39 31.92 21.49 0.34
CA PHE A 39 30.93 20.99 1.30
C PHE A 39 30.88 21.83 2.58
N ASP A 40 31.95 22.53 2.92
CA ASP A 40 31.99 23.46 4.05
C ASP A 40 31.04 24.65 3.85
N LEU A 41 30.80 25.06 2.60
CA LEU A 41 29.87 26.14 2.25
C LEU A 41 28.41 25.68 2.16
N TRP A 42 28.17 24.37 2.07
CA TRP A 42 26.85 23.78 1.83
C TRP A 42 26.56 22.64 2.82
N PRO A 43 26.58 22.93 4.13
CA PRO A 43 26.45 21.93 5.17
C PRO A 43 25.10 21.22 5.07
N GLY A 44 25.12 19.89 5.08
CA GLY A 44 23.91 19.06 5.01
C GLY A 44 23.34 18.85 3.61
N THR A 45 23.62 19.75 2.66
CA THR A 45 23.20 19.63 1.26
C THR A 45 24.11 18.73 0.45
N ILE A 46 25.43 18.87 0.59
CA ILE A 46 26.42 18.01 -0.09
C ILE A 46 27.42 17.42 0.90
N GLY A 47 27.99 16.29 0.51
CA GLY A 47 29.20 15.73 1.11
C GLY A 47 30.42 15.98 0.22
N LYS A 48 31.37 15.05 0.25
CA LYS A 48 32.60 15.12 -0.56
C LYS A 48 32.29 14.88 -2.04
N GLY A 49 31.96 15.95 -2.76
CA GLY A 49 31.68 15.91 -4.20
C GLY A 49 32.92 15.79 -5.09
N VAL A 50 32.81 16.21 -6.36
CA VAL A 50 33.86 16.07 -7.39
C VAL A 50 34.00 17.37 -8.19
N GLY A 51 35.24 17.75 -8.49
CA GLY A 51 35.53 18.89 -9.37
C GLY A 51 35.26 20.25 -8.72
N LYS A 52 34.93 21.23 -9.57
CA LYS A 52 34.55 22.60 -9.19
C LYS A 52 33.10 22.86 -9.57
N SER A 53 32.46 23.73 -8.80
CA SER A 53 31.07 24.14 -9.01
C SER A 53 30.94 24.97 -10.29
N ASN A 54 29.88 24.78 -11.07
CA ASN A 54 29.52 25.68 -12.18
C ASN A 54 28.29 26.52 -11.83
N GLN A 55 27.91 27.50 -12.66
CA GLN A 55 26.77 28.38 -12.39
C GLN A 55 25.44 27.62 -12.22
N ASN A 56 25.25 26.48 -12.90
CA ASN A 56 24.08 25.62 -12.70
C ASN A 56 24.14 24.91 -11.35
N GLY A 57 25.32 24.44 -10.95
CA GLY A 57 25.56 23.83 -9.66
C GLY A 57 25.29 24.78 -8.50
N ILE A 58 25.68 26.05 -8.61
CA ILE A 58 25.34 27.04 -7.58
C ILE A 58 23.83 27.19 -7.43
N LEU A 59 23.07 27.28 -8.53
CA LEU A 59 21.61 27.38 -8.45
C LEU A 59 20.96 26.11 -7.87
N LEU A 60 21.42 24.94 -8.30
CA LEU A 60 20.95 23.67 -7.76
C LEU A 60 21.24 23.57 -6.25
N LEU A 61 22.44 23.98 -5.83
CA LEU A 61 22.84 24.02 -4.42
C LEU A 61 21.98 24.99 -3.62
N THR A 62 21.71 26.19 -4.15
CA THR A 62 20.83 27.17 -3.51
C THR A 62 19.43 26.58 -3.29
N ILE A 63 18.82 25.99 -4.30
CA ILE A 63 17.48 25.37 -4.18
C ILE A 63 17.51 24.19 -3.19
N CYS A 64 18.54 23.34 -3.26
CA CYS A 64 18.67 22.24 -2.33
C CYS A 64 18.85 22.72 -0.88
N ALA A 65 19.58 23.81 -0.65
CA ALA A 65 19.74 24.40 0.68
C ALA A 65 18.42 24.98 1.20
N VAL A 66 17.68 25.74 0.36
CA VAL A 66 16.38 26.33 0.71
C VAL A 66 15.35 25.27 1.07
N HIS A 67 15.26 24.19 0.29
CA HIS A 67 14.30 23.10 0.50
C HIS A 67 14.82 21.97 1.40
N ASN A 68 15.96 22.16 2.06
CA ASN A 68 16.59 21.18 2.93
C ASN A 68 16.71 19.79 2.25
N LEU A 69 17.22 19.78 1.02
CA LEU A 69 17.51 18.60 0.22
C LEU A 69 19.00 18.26 0.28
N ALA A 70 19.30 16.97 0.10
CA ALA A 70 20.64 16.42 0.15
C ALA A 70 20.96 15.65 -1.15
N ILE A 71 22.13 15.93 -1.73
CA ILE A 71 22.63 15.32 -2.96
C ILE A 71 23.38 14.03 -2.63
N THR A 72 22.73 12.88 -2.85
CA THR A 72 23.18 11.60 -2.29
C THR A 72 24.48 11.09 -2.92
N ASN A 73 24.73 11.40 -4.19
CA ASN A 73 25.97 11.06 -4.92
C ASN A 73 27.24 11.54 -4.20
N THR A 74 27.13 12.58 -3.37
CA THR A 74 28.26 13.22 -2.69
C THR A 74 28.43 12.77 -1.24
N LEU A 75 27.41 12.13 -0.65
CA LEU A 75 27.37 11.80 0.78
C LEU A 75 28.30 10.63 1.16
N PHE A 76 28.46 9.66 0.25
CA PHE A 76 29.19 8.44 0.54
C PHE A 76 30.70 8.57 0.24
N ARG A 77 31.53 7.96 1.10
CA ARG A 77 32.98 7.88 0.90
C ARG A 77 33.30 6.83 -0.18
N GLN A 78 33.45 7.29 -1.42
CA GLN A 78 33.73 6.46 -2.58
C GLN A 78 34.80 7.11 -3.48
N LYS A 79 35.47 6.28 -4.30
CA LYS A 79 36.37 6.75 -5.37
C LYS A 79 35.57 7.52 -6.43
N ASN A 80 36.17 8.55 -7.03
CA ASN A 80 35.51 9.43 -8.00
C ASN A 80 34.86 8.70 -9.19
N LYS A 81 35.45 7.58 -9.65
CA LYS A 81 34.88 6.75 -10.73
C LYS A 81 33.47 6.20 -10.43
N PHE A 82 33.10 6.12 -9.16
CA PHE A 82 31.77 5.70 -8.72
C PHE A 82 30.84 6.87 -8.38
N LYS A 83 31.26 8.12 -8.66
CA LYS A 83 30.46 9.33 -8.46
C LYS A 83 30.12 9.99 -9.79
N THR A 84 31.07 10.01 -10.72
CA THR A 84 30.93 10.70 -12.01
C THR A 84 30.06 9.92 -12.99
N SER A 85 29.19 10.63 -13.69
CA SER A 85 28.21 10.07 -14.62
C SER A 85 28.50 10.37 -16.08
N TRP A 86 29.12 11.50 -16.45
CA TRP A 86 29.29 11.90 -17.85
C TRP A 86 30.75 12.08 -18.24
N ARG A 87 31.14 11.66 -19.44
CA ARG A 87 32.49 11.83 -20.00
C ARG A 87 32.50 12.88 -21.09
N HIS A 88 33.32 13.91 -20.93
CA HIS A 88 33.50 14.91 -21.96
C HIS A 88 34.16 14.30 -23.22
N PRO A 89 33.61 14.50 -24.43
CA PRO A 89 34.07 13.81 -25.64
C PRO A 89 35.52 14.16 -26.03
N GLN A 90 35.91 15.43 -25.87
CA GLN A 90 37.26 15.89 -26.21
C GLN A 90 38.32 15.62 -25.13
N SER A 91 38.08 16.06 -23.88
CA SER A 91 39.05 15.94 -22.79
C SER A 91 39.07 14.56 -22.12
N ASN A 92 38.11 13.68 -22.45
CA ASN A 92 37.88 12.39 -21.79
C ASN A 92 37.77 12.49 -20.24
N HIS A 93 37.46 13.68 -19.72
CA HIS A 93 37.31 13.90 -18.30
C HIS A 93 35.90 13.57 -17.83
N TRP A 94 35.80 12.94 -16.67
CA TRP A 94 34.54 12.52 -16.08
C TRP A 94 33.97 13.60 -15.15
N HIS A 95 32.69 13.92 -15.32
CA HIS A 95 31.94 14.88 -14.52
C HIS A 95 30.75 14.21 -13.84
N LEU A 96 30.32 14.79 -12.73
CA LEU A 96 29.07 14.45 -12.05
C LEU A 96 28.01 15.48 -12.51
N LEU A 97 27.02 15.02 -13.27
CA LEU A 97 25.90 15.84 -13.78
C LEU A 97 24.53 15.22 -13.44
N ASP A 98 24.50 13.89 -13.29
CA ASP A 98 23.33 13.12 -12.91
C ASP A 98 23.28 12.94 -11.39
N TYR A 99 22.18 13.38 -10.79
CA TYR A 99 22.01 13.36 -9.34
C TYR A 99 20.79 12.55 -8.94
N VAL A 100 20.90 11.95 -7.76
CA VAL A 100 19.75 11.56 -6.96
C VAL A 100 19.74 12.47 -5.74
N ILE A 101 18.64 13.20 -5.57
CA ILE A 101 18.48 14.18 -4.51
C ILE A 101 17.30 13.74 -3.64
N VAL A 102 17.44 13.83 -2.33
CA VAL A 102 16.39 13.44 -1.37
C VAL A 102 16.20 14.51 -0.31
N CYS A 103 15.09 14.50 0.40
CA CYS A 103 14.96 15.33 1.60
C CYS A 103 16.06 14.98 2.62
N ALA A 104 16.71 16.00 3.19
CA ALA A 104 17.82 15.78 4.13
C ALA A 104 17.37 15.00 5.40
N LYS A 105 16.11 15.16 5.82
CA LYS A 105 15.49 14.35 6.90
C LYS A 105 15.48 12.85 6.58
N ASP A 106 15.35 12.49 5.30
CA ASP A 106 15.23 11.11 4.81
C ASP A 106 16.58 10.53 4.34
N ARG A 107 17.68 11.28 4.50
CA ARG A 107 19.01 10.84 4.06
C ARG A 107 19.43 9.47 4.61
N ARG A 108 18.89 9.07 5.76
CA ARG A 108 19.16 7.76 6.40
C ARG A 108 18.51 6.59 5.67
N ASP A 109 17.50 6.85 4.85
CA ASP A 109 16.86 5.83 4.04
C ASP A 109 17.73 5.48 2.82
N VAL A 110 18.66 6.36 2.43
CA VAL A 110 19.57 6.10 1.31
C VAL A 110 20.74 5.25 1.80
N LEU A 111 20.83 4.02 1.28
CA LEU A 111 21.89 3.07 1.64
C LEU A 111 23.17 3.33 0.86
N LEU A 112 23.04 3.59 -0.45
CA LEU A 112 24.18 3.84 -1.33
C LEU A 112 23.71 4.51 -2.62
N THR A 113 24.42 5.54 -3.06
CA THR A 113 24.31 6.06 -4.43
C THR A 113 25.66 5.92 -5.12
N ARG A 114 25.68 5.38 -6.34
CA ARG A 114 26.92 5.17 -7.11
C ARG A 114 26.69 5.14 -8.61
N ALA A 115 27.71 5.53 -9.36
CA ALA A 115 27.81 5.27 -10.79
C ALA A 115 28.20 3.80 -11.05
N MET A 116 27.58 3.21 -12.07
CA MET A 116 27.80 1.84 -12.52
C MET A 116 28.94 1.78 -13.55
N ALA A 117 30.18 1.89 -13.05
CA ALA A 117 31.39 1.92 -13.89
C ALA A 117 31.74 0.60 -14.61
N SER A 118 30.99 -0.48 -14.40
CA SER A 118 31.16 -1.76 -15.12
C SER A 118 30.34 -1.83 -16.41
N ALA A 119 29.51 -0.82 -16.68
CA ALA A 119 28.71 -0.69 -17.90
C ALA A 119 29.36 0.24 -18.95
N ASP A 120 30.69 0.43 -18.87
CA ASP A 120 31.46 1.36 -19.71
C ASP A 120 31.48 0.96 -21.21
N ASN A 121 30.87 -0.17 -21.59
CA ASN A 121 30.70 -0.66 -22.97
C ASN A 121 29.34 -0.31 -23.59
N CYS A 122 28.48 0.44 -22.89
CA CYS A 122 27.34 1.08 -23.53
C CYS A 122 27.88 2.22 -24.41
N TRP A 123 27.43 2.33 -25.66
CA TRP A 123 27.85 3.34 -26.64
C TRP A 123 27.44 4.79 -26.28
N THR A 124 27.41 5.11 -24.99
CA THR A 124 26.96 6.36 -24.40
C THR A 124 28.12 7.04 -23.68
N ASP A 125 28.13 8.36 -23.72
CA ASP A 125 29.02 9.22 -22.92
C ASP A 125 28.57 9.32 -21.45
N GLN A 126 27.45 8.68 -21.10
CA GLN A 126 26.87 8.63 -19.76
C GLN A 126 27.00 7.24 -19.11
N ARG A 127 27.18 7.24 -17.78
CA ARG A 127 27.11 6.10 -16.87
C ARG A 127 25.81 6.16 -16.09
N LEU A 128 25.17 5.01 -15.93
CA LEU A 128 24.01 4.87 -15.08
C LEU A 128 24.35 5.17 -13.62
N ILE A 129 23.56 6.03 -12.99
CA ILE A 129 23.55 6.23 -11.53
C ILE A 129 22.53 5.29 -10.90
N GLN A 130 22.97 4.50 -9.94
CA GLN A 130 22.12 3.64 -9.11
C GLN A 130 22.06 4.19 -7.70
N SER A 131 20.85 4.30 -7.14
CA SER A 131 20.64 4.62 -5.73
C SER A 131 19.82 3.52 -5.06
N THR A 132 20.40 2.86 -4.07
CA THR A 132 19.73 1.86 -3.23
C THR A 132 19.16 2.54 -1.99
N MET A 133 17.88 2.34 -1.71
CA MET A 133 17.17 2.99 -0.62
C MET A 133 16.31 1.98 0.16
N ALA A 134 16.20 2.16 1.47
CA ALA A 134 15.33 1.44 2.39
C ALA A 134 14.22 2.37 2.90
N ILE A 135 13.24 2.63 2.03
CA ILE A 135 12.17 3.59 2.30
C ILE A 135 11.16 3.00 3.28
N LYS A 136 10.95 3.68 4.41
CA LYS A 136 9.88 3.36 5.36
C LYS A 136 8.72 4.31 5.18
N ILE A 137 7.60 3.81 4.66
CA ILE A 137 6.34 4.55 4.61
C ILE A 137 5.56 4.15 5.86
N THR A 138 5.47 5.04 6.84
CA THR A 138 4.58 4.82 7.98
C THR A 138 3.15 5.03 7.50
N PRO A 139 2.31 3.98 7.44
CA PRO A 139 0.93 4.18 7.06
C PRO A 139 0.28 5.09 8.10
N GLN A 140 -0.46 6.11 7.66
CA GLN A 140 -1.34 6.83 8.58
C GLN A 140 -2.25 5.79 9.23
N ARG A 141 -2.12 5.63 10.56
CA ARG A 141 -3.04 4.79 11.33
C ARG A 141 -4.44 5.32 11.02
N ARG A 142 -5.24 4.57 10.25
CA ARG A 142 -6.69 4.76 10.29
C ARG A 142 -7.05 4.61 11.76
N LEU A 143 -7.45 5.71 12.40
CA LEU A 143 -8.25 5.63 13.61
C LEU A 143 -9.33 4.61 13.25
N GLN A 144 -9.35 3.46 13.93
CA GLN A 144 -10.36 2.45 13.66
C GLN A 144 -11.69 3.18 13.67
N GLY A 145 -12.36 3.24 12.52
CA GLY A 145 -13.68 3.85 12.43
C GLY A 145 -14.51 3.25 13.56
N ARG A 146 -15.34 4.07 14.20
CA ARG A 146 -16.23 3.60 15.28
C ARG A 146 -16.84 2.26 14.85
N LYS A 147 -16.81 1.26 15.74
CA LYS A 147 -17.35 -0.08 15.45
C LYS A 147 -18.69 0.10 14.73
N PRO A 148 -18.89 -0.53 13.56
CA PRO A 148 -20.14 -0.39 12.82
C PRO A 148 -21.29 -0.75 13.76
N ARG A 149 -22.31 0.12 13.83
CA ARG A 149 -23.46 -0.09 14.71
C ARG A 149 -24.11 -1.43 14.36
N HIS A 150 -24.40 -2.25 15.35
CA HIS A 150 -25.16 -3.48 15.15
C HIS A 150 -26.53 -3.12 14.58
N LYS A 151 -26.84 -3.61 13.38
CA LYS A 151 -28.12 -3.36 12.71
C LYS A 151 -29.12 -4.43 13.15
N MET A 152 -30.33 -4.02 13.53
CA MET A 152 -31.41 -4.96 13.86
C MET A 152 -31.81 -5.77 12.63
N ASN A 153 -32.13 -7.05 12.85
CA ASN A 153 -32.53 -7.96 11.77
C ASN A 153 -33.99 -7.72 11.34
N THR A 154 -34.26 -6.63 10.63
CA THR A 154 -35.62 -6.29 10.18
C THR A 154 -36.21 -7.33 9.22
N GLN A 155 -35.38 -8.14 8.55
CA GLN A 155 -35.85 -9.25 7.71
C GLN A 155 -36.56 -10.35 8.53
N ALA A 156 -36.22 -10.49 9.82
CA ALA A 156 -36.90 -11.44 10.68
C ALA A 156 -38.39 -11.13 10.88
N LEU A 157 -38.83 -9.89 10.62
CA LEU A 157 -40.25 -9.49 10.68
C LEU A 157 -41.08 -9.98 9.49
N GLN A 158 -40.44 -10.55 8.45
CA GLN A 158 -41.16 -11.25 7.38
C GLN A 158 -41.78 -12.57 7.88
N ASP A 159 -41.26 -13.11 8.99
CA ASP A 159 -41.83 -14.27 9.67
C ASP A 159 -43.03 -13.81 10.55
N PRO A 160 -44.26 -14.30 10.29
CA PRO A 160 -45.45 -13.92 11.03
C PRO A 160 -45.30 -14.15 12.54
N ILE A 161 -44.65 -15.23 12.94
CA ILE A 161 -44.49 -15.61 14.36
C ILE A 161 -43.65 -14.57 15.09
N LYS A 162 -42.52 -14.17 14.49
CA LYS A 162 -41.61 -13.18 15.08
C LYS A 162 -42.22 -11.78 15.11
N ARG A 163 -43.01 -11.43 14.09
CA ARG A 163 -43.75 -10.18 14.06
C ARG A 163 -44.78 -10.12 15.19
N ASP A 164 -45.54 -11.19 15.38
CA ASP A 164 -46.60 -11.23 16.38
C ASP A 164 -46.01 -11.25 17.80
N CYS A 165 -44.93 -12.00 18.02
CA CYS A 165 -44.14 -11.93 19.26
C CYS A 165 -43.62 -10.51 19.53
N PHE A 166 -43.04 -9.83 18.55
CA PHE A 166 -42.58 -8.45 18.70
C PHE A 166 -43.70 -7.48 19.06
N GLN A 167 -44.86 -7.63 18.42
CA GLN A 167 -46.03 -6.80 18.71
C GLN A 167 -46.58 -7.04 20.13
N MET A 168 -46.54 -8.28 20.61
CA MET A 168 -46.94 -8.62 21.97
C MET A 168 -45.95 -8.05 22.99
N THR A 169 -44.64 -8.23 22.78
CA THR A 169 -43.59 -7.66 23.63
C THR A 169 -43.65 -6.13 23.71
N LEU A 170 -44.04 -5.44 22.64
CA LEU A 170 -44.25 -3.98 22.68
C LEU A 170 -45.49 -3.58 23.48
N LYS A 171 -46.59 -4.34 23.38
CA LYS A 171 -47.83 -4.07 24.11
C LYS A 171 -47.68 -4.32 25.61
N ASP A 172 -46.91 -5.34 25.99
CA ASP A 172 -46.67 -5.70 27.39
C ASP A 172 -45.61 -4.80 28.04
N ASN A 173 -44.98 -3.90 27.28
CA ASN A 173 -43.95 -3.03 27.80
C ASN A 173 -44.56 -1.86 28.59
N SER A 174 -44.65 -2.03 29.90
CA SER A 174 -45.16 -1.04 30.86
C SER A 174 -44.49 0.35 30.76
N GLU A 175 -43.25 0.43 30.27
CA GLU A 175 -42.53 1.70 30.07
C GLU A 175 -43.12 2.55 28.93
N LEU A 176 -43.79 1.92 27.95
CA LEU A 176 -44.49 2.61 26.87
C LEU A 176 -45.91 3.05 27.27
N LEU A 177 -46.40 2.56 28.41
CA LEU A 177 -47.74 2.82 28.95
C LEU A 177 -47.75 3.87 30.07
N SER A 178 -46.57 4.36 30.52
CA SER A 178 -46.50 5.37 31.57
C SER A 178 -46.89 6.76 31.05
N GLU A 179 -47.39 7.63 31.94
CA GLU A 179 -47.69 9.03 31.62
C GLU A 179 -46.46 9.78 31.07
N PHE A 180 -46.74 10.72 30.17
CA PHE A 180 -45.75 11.49 29.42
C PHE A 180 -44.91 12.37 30.39
N PRO A 181 -43.58 12.18 30.49
CA PRO A 181 -42.73 13.07 31.28
C PRO A 181 -42.59 14.43 30.59
N ASP A 182 -42.43 15.50 31.38
CA ASP A 182 -42.28 16.89 30.90
C ASP A 182 -41.09 17.12 29.94
N ASN A 183 -40.10 16.22 29.97
CA ASN A 183 -38.89 16.32 29.17
C ASN A 183 -38.95 15.43 27.91
N ILE A 184 -39.12 16.07 26.75
CA ILE A 184 -39.16 15.44 25.41
C ILE A 184 -37.94 14.54 25.16
N LYS A 185 -36.75 14.92 25.65
CA LYS A 185 -35.51 14.18 25.42
C LYS A 185 -35.48 12.86 26.20
N GLU A 186 -36.02 12.86 27.41
CA GLU A 186 -36.16 11.66 28.23
C GLU A 186 -37.24 10.74 27.65
N HIS A 187 -38.36 11.30 27.20
CA HIS A 187 -39.41 10.53 26.53
C HIS A 187 -38.87 9.81 25.28
N TRP A 188 -38.15 10.52 24.41
CA TRP A 188 -37.53 9.90 23.23
C TRP A 188 -36.52 8.82 23.61
N THR A 189 -35.75 9.04 24.68
CA THR A 189 -34.75 8.08 25.14
C THR A 189 -35.43 6.80 25.63
N LYS A 190 -36.49 6.91 26.45
CA LYS A 190 -37.29 5.78 26.93
C LYS A 190 -37.91 5.00 25.78
N LEU A 191 -38.63 5.68 24.89
CA LEU A 191 -39.24 5.05 23.72
C LEU A 191 -38.21 4.30 22.87
N LYS A 192 -37.07 4.93 22.62
CA LYS A 192 -35.97 4.31 21.88
C LYS A 192 -35.40 3.08 22.59
N THR A 193 -35.15 3.14 23.90
CA THR A 193 -34.59 2.02 24.67
C THR A 193 -35.57 0.85 24.73
N SER A 194 -36.86 1.12 24.95
CA SER A 194 -37.91 0.10 25.02
C SER A 194 -38.10 -0.61 23.67
N ILE A 195 -38.07 0.14 22.55
CA ILE A 195 -38.13 -0.46 21.20
C ILE A 195 -36.88 -1.29 20.90
N ILE A 196 -35.69 -0.79 21.24
CA ILE A 196 -34.43 -1.54 21.04
C ILE A 196 -34.44 -2.84 21.86
N ALA A 197 -34.86 -2.80 23.12
CA ALA A 197 -34.96 -3.98 23.98
C ALA A 197 -35.94 -5.03 23.42
N ALA A 198 -37.11 -4.60 22.95
CA ALA A 198 -38.07 -5.49 22.29
C ALA A 198 -37.48 -6.10 20.99
N CYS A 199 -36.70 -5.33 20.23
CA CYS A 199 -36.01 -5.84 19.04
C CYS A 199 -34.94 -6.88 19.41
N GLU A 200 -34.16 -6.64 20.47
CA GLU A 200 -33.13 -7.57 20.94
C GLU A 200 -33.73 -8.90 21.41
N GLN A 201 -34.86 -8.86 22.12
CA GLN A 201 -35.54 -10.05 22.64
C GLN A 201 -36.18 -10.91 21.55
N THR A 202 -36.66 -10.32 20.46
CA THR A 202 -37.49 -11.02 19.47
C THR A 202 -36.77 -11.29 18.14
N ILE A 203 -36.22 -10.26 17.51
CA ILE A 203 -35.64 -10.34 16.16
C ILE A 203 -34.12 -10.42 16.17
N GLY A 204 -33.48 -9.89 17.20
CA GLY A 204 -32.04 -9.86 17.37
C GLY A 204 -31.29 -9.06 16.30
N TYR A 205 -29.97 -9.29 16.26
CA TYR A 205 -29.06 -8.57 15.38
C TYR A 205 -28.84 -9.26 14.04
N GLN A 206 -28.59 -8.47 13.00
CA GLN A 206 -28.24 -9.00 11.68
C GLN A 206 -26.88 -9.71 11.76
N THR A 207 -26.88 -11.04 11.61
CA THR A 207 -25.66 -11.84 11.49
C THR A 207 -25.08 -11.70 10.09
N LYS A 208 -23.79 -11.41 9.98
CA LYS A 208 -23.09 -11.48 8.69
C LYS A 208 -22.98 -12.95 8.27
N LYS A 209 -23.75 -13.36 7.27
CA LYS A 209 -23.42 -14.58 6.52
C LYS A 209 -22.23 -14.25 5.64
N HIS A 210 -21.07 -14.85 5.93
CA HIS A 210 -19.94 -14.80 5.01
C HIS A 210 -20.39 -15.51 3.74
N GLN A 211 -20.55 -14.77 2.65
CA GLN A 211 -20.78 -15.41 1.36
C GLN A 211 -19.43 -15.94 0.88
N ASP A 212 -19.08 -17.14 1.35
CA ASP A 212 -17.96 -17.87 0.78
C ASP A 212 -18.39 -18.57 -0.50
N TRP A 213 -17.45 -18.74 -1.43
CA TRP A 213 -17.63 -19.55 -2.63
C TRP A 213 -17.50 -21.04 -2.30
N PHE A 214 -16.94 -21.36 -1.13
CA PHE A 214 -16.80 -22.71 -0.61
C PHE A 214 -18.03 -23.04 0.24
N ASP A 215 -18.89 -23.92 -0.26
CA ASP A 215 -19.94 -24.54 0.54
C ASP A 215 -19.32 -25.73 1.28
N GLU A 216 -19.25 -25.65 2.61
CA GLU A 216 -18.70 -26.72 3.46
C GLU A 216 -19.49 -28.04 3.31
N ASN A 217 -20.67 -28.03 2.69
CA ASN A 217 -21.50 -29.23 2.47
C ASN A 217 -21.35 -29.88 1.07
N ASP A 218 -20.37 -29.46 0.25
CA ASP A 218 -20.14 -30.10 -1.05
C ASP A 218 -19.42 -31.45 -0.89
N SER A 219 -20.23 -32.51 -0.74
CA SER A 219 -19.79 -33.90 -0.62
C SER A 219 -18.85 -34.37 -1.76
N GLU A 220 -18.93 -33.74 -2.93
CA GLU A 220 -18.03 -34.05 -4.05
C GLU A 220 -16.61 -33.53 -3.77
N ILE A 221 -16.49 -32.30 -3.28
CA ILE A 221 -15.20 -31.70 -2.93
C ILE A 221 -14.56 -32.43 -1.75
N GLU A 222 -15.34 -32.77 -0.72
CA GLU A 222 -14.83 -33.51 0.44
C GLU A 222 -14.22 -34.85 0.02
N ARG A 223 -14.93 -35.62 -0.81
CA ARG A 223 -14.43 -36.87 -1.39
C ARG A 223 -13.11 -36.68 -2.14
N MET A 224 -12.98 -35.58 -2.87
CA MET A 224 -11.80 -35.25 -3.67
C MET A 224 -10.61 -34.83 -2.79
N ILE A 225 -10.87 -34.06 -1.72
CA ILE A 225 -9.88 -33.68 -0.71
C ILE A 225 -9.37 -34.93 0.01
N ASP A 226 -10.25 -35.85 0.37
CA ASP A 226 -9.89 -37.12 1.00
C ASP A 226 -9.06 -38.02 0.09
N LYS A 227 -9.46 -38.14 -1.19
CA LYS A 227 -8.66 -38.84 -2.21
C LYS A 227 -7.25 -38.25 -2.32
N LYS A 228 -7.13 -36.91 -2.35
CA LYS A 228 -5.84 -36.21 -2.35
C LYS A 228 -5.04 -36.49 -1.07
N ARG A 229 -5.67 -36.46 0.10
CA ARG A 229 -5.03 -36.69 1.40
C ARG A 229 -4.51 -38.13 1.52
N LYS A 230 -5.29 -39.13 1.09
CA LYS A 230 -4.86 -40.54 1.02
C LYS A 230 -3.68 -40.74 0.07
N ALA A 231 -3.74 -40.17 -1.13
CA ALA A 231 -2.64 -40.24 -2.10
C ALA A 231 -1.36 -39.57 -1.57
N PHE A 232 -1.49 -38.46 -0.83
CA PHE A 232 -0.37 -37.79 -0.18
C PHE A 232 0.28 -38.66 0.90
N GLN A 233 -0.51 -39.29 1.78
CA GLN A 233 0.01 -40.18 2.82
C GLN A 233 0.75 -41.39 2.22
N ILE A 234 0.23 -41.98 1.13
CA ILE A 234 0.88 -43.10 0.44
C ILE A 234 2.22 -42.68 -0.18
N TRP A 235 2.29 -41.50 -0.82
CA TRP A 235 3.54 -40.97 -1.35
C TRP A 235 4.53 -40.56 -0.25
N GLN A 236 4.05 -40.02 0.87
CA GLN A 236 4.91 -39.57 1.97
C GLN A 236 5.66 -40.75 2.63
N ARG A 237 5.05 -41.94 2.67
CA ARG A 237 5.66 -43.18 3.16
C ARG A 237 6.72 -43.77 2.22
N ASP A 238 6.68 -43.41 0.93
CA ASP A 238 7.62 -43.89 -0.08
C ASP A 238 7.88 -42.79 -1.12
N ARG A 239 8.77 -41.88 -0.72
CA ARG A 239 8.99 -40.59 -1.41
C ARG A 239 9.72 -40.73 -2.75
N ASN A 240 10.37 -41.87 -2.98
CA ASN A 240 11.18 -42.16 -4.16
C ASN A 240 10.38 -42.84 -5.28
N CYS A 241 9.15 -43.31 -5.01
CA CYS A 241 8.30 -43.93 -6.03
C CYS A 241 7.65 -42.89 -6.95
N ALA A 242 8.10 -42.84 -8.22
CA ALA A 242 7.58 -41.93 -9.24
C ALA A 242 6.08 -42.10 -9.51
N THR A 243 5.57 -43.34 -9.46
CA THR A 243 4.14 -43.65 -9.68
C THR A 243 3.27 -43.05 -8.57
N LYS A 244 3.67 -43.20 -7.29
CA LYS A 244 2.95 -42.62 -6.13
C LYS A 244 2.99 -41.08 -6.15
N LYS A 245 4.10 -40.49 -6.60
CA LYS A 245 4.21 -39.04 -6.80
C LYS A 245 3.23 -38.57 -7.88
N LYS A 246 3.11 -39.30 -8.99
CA LYS A 246 2.20 -39.00 -10.10
C LYS A 246 0.73 -39.10 -9.69
N THR A 247 0.35 -40.12 -8.91
CA THR A 247 -1.04 -40.26 -8.41
C THR A 247 -1.44 -39.12 -7.48
N TYR A 248 -0.56 -38.70 -6.57
CA TYR A 248 -0.80 -37.51 -5.74
C TYR A 248 -0.91 -36.22 -6.58
N ALA A 249 0.00 -36.03 -7.54
CA ALA A 249 -0.04 -34.87 -8.43
C ALA A 249 -1.35 -34.77 -9.21
N ASN A 250 -1.84 -35.90 -9.74
CA ASN A 250 -3.12 -35.97 -10.44
C ASN A 250 -4.30 -35.64 -9.52
N ALA A 251 -4.36 -36.26 -8.32
CA ALA A 251 -5.43 -35.97 -7.35
C ALA A 251 -5.41 -34.50 -6.89
N LYS A 252 -4.22 -33.90 -6.76
CA LYS A 252 -4.05 -32.47 -6.45
C LYS A 252 -4.58 -31.59 -7.59
N ALA A 253 -4.24 -31.92 -8.84
CA ALA A 253 -4.71 -31.17 -10.01
C ALA A 253 -6.24 -31.25 -10.14
N GLU A 254 -6.82 -32.41 -9.88
CA GLU A 254 -8.27 -32.66 -9.92
C GLU A 254 -9.03 -31.76 -8.94
N VAL A 255 -8.59 -31.73 -7.67
CA VAL A 255 -9.15 -30.84 -6.63
C VAL A 255 -9.02 -29.38 -7.04
N GLN A 256 -7.83 -28.97 -7.49
CA GLN A 256 -7.58 -27.57 -7.88
C GLN A 256 -8.47 -27.12 -9.05
N ARG A 257 -8.69 -27.99 -10.05
CA ARG A 257 -9.58 -27.70 -11.17
C ARG A 257 -11.02 -27.51 -10.68
N ARG A 258 -11.53 -28.45 -9.87
CA ARG A 258 -12.91 -28.40 -9.37
C ARG A 258 -13.15 -27.17 -8.49
N THR A 259 -12.20 -26.86 -7.60
CA THR A 259 -12.23 -25.64 -6.78
C THR A 259 -12.30 -24.37 -7.64
N ARG A 260 -11.54 -24.29 -8.74
CA ARG A 260 -11.59 -23.14 -9.65
C ARG A 260 -12.94 -23.01 -10.36
N GLU A 261 -13.51 -24.12 -10.83
CA GLU A 261 -14.83 -24.15 -11.47
C GLU A 261 -15.92 -23.65 -10.52
N LEU A 262 -15.94 -24.16 -9.28
CA LEU A 262 -16.91 -23.74 -8.26
C LEU A 262 -16.77 -22.26 -7.92
N LYS A 263 -15.53 -21.79 -7.74
CA LYS A 263 -15.27 -20.35 -7.54
C LYS A 263 -15.77 -19.51 -8.72
N ASN A 264 -15.52 -19.93 -9.95
CA ASN A 264 -15.96 -19.21 -11.15
C ASN A 264 -17.49 -19.20 -11.29
N THR A 265 -18.15 -20.33 -11.10
CA THR A 265 -19.62 -20.42 -11.15
C THR A 265 -20.28 -19.55 -10.07
N TRP A 266 -19.70 -19.51 -8.87
CA TRP A 266 -20.14 -18.62 -7.81
C TRP A 266 -20.01 -17.14 -8.21
N TRP A 267 -18.87 -16.72 -8.78
CA TRP A 267 -18.69 -15.34 -9.26
C TRP A 267 -19.71 -14.97 -10.35
N ILE A 268 -19.96 -15.87 -11.30
CA ILE A 268 -20.96 -15.66 -12.37
C ILE A 268 -22.36 -15.50 -11.77
N LYS A 269 -22.76 -16.37 -10.83
CA LYS A 269 -24.07 -16.26 -10.13
C LYS A 269 -24.19 -14.96 -9.35
N LYS A 270 -23.11 -14.53 -8.69
CA LYS A 270 -23.07 -13.28 -7.91
C LYS A 270 -23.18 -12.04 -8.81
N LEU A 271 -22.53 -12.04 -9.97
CA LEU A 271 -22.67 -10.97 -10.96
C LEU A 271 -24.12 -10.85 -11.43
N LYS A 272 -24.76 -11.98 -11.80
CA LYS A 272 -26.18 -11.98 -12.21
C LYS A 272 -27.12 -11.42 -11.14
N ARG A 273 -26.92 -11.79 -9.87
CA ARG A 273 -27.71 -11.28 -8.72
C ARG A 273 -27.49 -9.80 -8.41
N SER A 274 -26.40 -9.20 -8.87
CA SER A 274 -26.09 -7.79 -8.63
C SER A 274 -26.57 -6.87 -9.76
N SER A 275 -27.02 -7.46 -10.88
CA SER A 275 -27.56 -6.75 -12.05
C SER A 275 -29.10 -6.77 -12.10
N THR A 276 -29.74 -7.33 -11.07
CA THR A 276 -31.20 -7.33 -10.87
C THR A 276 -31.51 -6.52 -9.61
#